data_AF-A0A6N7M965-F1
#
_entry.id   AF-A0A6N7M965-F1
#
_cell.length_a   1.000
_cell.length_b   1.000
_cell.length_c   1.000
_cell.angle_alpha   90.00
_cell.angle_beta   90.00
_cell.angle_gamma   90.00
#
_symmetry.space_group_name_H-M   'P 1'
#
loop_
_entity.id
_entity.type
_entity.pdbx_description
1 polymer ?
#
loop_
_entity_poly.entity_id
_entity_poly.type
_entity_poly.pdbx_seq_one_letter_code
_entity_poly.pdbx_strand_id
1 'polypeptide(L)'
;RKGVITVPKEDIDPEEFELEIIDAGVEEFEIEEEVFIITTSLEDFSNVERKLGEMGIRPENAELQRIPNNTKTLDLELSLKVLKMIEEFEEDVDVQNVYHNLEVTEELMKEIEV
;
A
#
# COMPACT_ATOMS: atom_id res chain seq x y z
N ARG A 1 -3.02 8.78 8.47
CA ARG A 1 -2.98 7.31 8.31
C ARG A 1 -4.05 6.98 7.30
N LYS A 2 -3.78 6.02 6.44
CA LYS A 2 -4.72 5.52 5.44
C LYS A 2 -4.89 4.04 5.69
N GLY A 3 -6.08 3.51 5.48
CA GLY A 3 -6.27 2.08 5.40
C GLY A 3 -5.82 1.59 4.03
N VAL A 4 -5.03 0.53 3.98
CA VAL A 4 -4.59 -0.12 2.75
C VAL A 4 -5.04 -1.56 2.85
N ILE A 5 -5.90 -1.97 1.91
CA ILE A 5 -6.46 -3.31 1.85
C ILE A 5 -6.05 -3.94 0.52
N THR A 6 -5.45 -5.12 0.58
CA THR A 6 -5.04 -5.89 -0.59
C THR A 6 -5.97 -7.08 -0.75
N VAL A 7 -6.62 -7.16 -1.91
CA VAL A 7 -7.60 -8.22 -2.23
C VAL A 7 -7.09 -8.99 -3.46
N PRO A 8 -7.03 -10.33 -3.41
CA PRO A 8 -6.62 -11.11 -4.58
C PRO A 8 -7.69 -11.01 -5.66
N LYS A 9 -7.27 -10.87 -6.92
CA LYS A 9 -8.21 -10.70 -8.05
C LYS A 9 -9.05 -11.93 -8.31
N GLU A 10 -8.46 -13.13 -8.20
CA GLU A 10 -9.11 -14.41 -8.51
C GLU A 10 -10.05 -14.32 -9.73
N ASP A 11 -11.34 -14.66 -9.56
CA ASP A 11 -12.37 -14.59 -10.59
C ASP A 11 -13.26 -13.33 -10.46
N ILE A 12 -12.79 -12.30 -9.76
CA ILE A 12 -13.55 -11.06 -9.50
C ILE A 12 -13.44 -10.14 -10.71
N ASP A 13 -14.60 -9.70 -11.23
CA ASP A 13 -14.65 -8.66 -12.24
C ASP A 13 -14.26 -7.30 -11.63
N PRO A 14 -13.21 -6.61 -12.14
CA PRO A 14 -12.73 -5.37 -11.53
C PRO A 14 -13.76 -4.24 -11.52
N GLU A 15 -14.54 -4.09 -12.60
CA GLU A 15 -15.50 -2.99 -12.72
C GLU A 15 -16.69 -3.20 -11.76
N GLU A 16 -17.20 -4.43 -11.68
CA GLU A 16 -18.27 -4.79 -10.73
C GLU A 16 -17.78 -4.66 -9.29
N PHE A 17 -16.54 -5.07 -9.00
CA PHE A 17 -15.97 -4.97 -7.66
C PHE A 17 -15.80 -3.53 -7.20
N GLU A 18 -15.23 -2.66 -8.04
CA GLU A 18 -15.06 -1.24 -7.73
C GLU A 18 -16.41 -0.57 -7.44
N LEU A 19 -17.43 -0.84 -8.27
CA LEU A 19 -18.79 -0.34 -8.09
C LEU A 19 -19.42 -0.77 -6.76
N GLU A 20 -19.15 -1.99 -6.31
CA GLU A 20 -19.67 -2.48 -5.04
C GLU A 20 -18.99 -1.81 -3.83
N ILE A 21 -17.67 -1.57 -3.89
CA ILE A 21 -16.92 -1.06 -2.73
C ILE A 21 -16.89 0.48 -2.65
N ILE A 22 -17.15 1.20 -3.74
CA ILE A 22 -17.00 2.67 -3.79
C ILE A 22 -17.85 3.40 -2.73
N ASP A 23 -19.05 2.90 -2.46
CA ASP A 23 -19.97 3.47 -1.46
C ASP A 23 -19.53 3.20 -0.01
N ALA A 24 -18.53 2.34 0.20
CA ALA A 24 -17.99 2.03 1.52
C ALA A 24 -16.89 3.00 2.00
N GLY A 25 -16.55 4.02 1.20
CA GLY A 25 -15.55 5.04 1.56
C GLY A 25 -14.15 4.76 1.01
N VAL A 26 -14.09 4.15 -0.18
CA VAL A 26 -12.83 3.99 -0.94
C VAL A 26 -12.38 5.35 -1.47
N GLU A 27 -11.11 5.69 -1.23
CA GLU A 27 -10.50 6.92 -1.74
C GLU A 27 -9.74 6.66 -3.05
N GLU A 28 -9.11 5.49 -3.17
CA GLU A 28 -8.33 5.08 -4.35
C GLU A 28 -8.44 3.56 -4.54
N PHE A 29 -8.57 3.15 -5.80
CA PHE A 29 -8.67 1.75 -6.22
C PHE A 29 -7.67 1.52 -7.35
N GLU A 30 -6.72 0.62 -7.10
CA GLU A 30 -5.65 0.30 -8.04
C GLU A 30 -5.74 -1.18 -8.43
N ILE A 31 -5.49 -1.43 -9.72
CA ILE A 31 -5.56 -2.74 -10.34
C ILE A 31 -4.13 -3.17 -10.68
N GLU A 32 -3.53 -3.99 -9.82
CA GLU A 32 -2.18 -4.55 -10.00
C GLU A 32 -2.24 -5.95 -10.62
N GLU A 33 -1.14 -6.56 -11.08
CA GLU A 33 -1.19 -7.82 -11.84
C GLU A 33 -2.07 -8.92 -11.21
N GLU A 34 -1.91 -9.19 -9.91
CA GLU A 34 -2.61 -10.28 -9.20
C GLU A 34 -3.61 -9.81 -8.13
N VAL A 35 -3.57 -8.54 -7.75
CA VAL A 35 -4.32 -7.99 -6.62
C VAL A 35 -5.02 -6.67 -6.96
N PHE A 36 -6.04 -6.35 -6.18
CA PHE A 36 -6.58 -5.01 -6.04
C PHE A 36 -6.01 -4.36 -4.79
N ILE A 37 -5.62 -3.09 -4.91
CA ILE A 37 -5.20 -2.27 -3.78
C ILE A 37 -6.26 -1.20 -3.55
N ILE A 38 -6.80 -1.19 -2.33
CA ILE A 38 -7.88 -0.29 -1.92
C ILE A 38 -7.33 0.61 -0.83
N THR A 39 -7.28 1.92 -1.10
CA THR A 39 -6.87 2.92 -0.11
C THR A 39 -8.10 3.64 0.44
N THR A 40 -8.11 3.85 1.75
CA THR A 40 -9.23 4.43 2.51
C THR A 40 -8.77 5.45 3.52
N SER A 41 -9.69 6.29 3.97
CA SER A 41 -9.49 7.09 5.17
C SER A 41 -9.41 6.19 6.42
N LEU A 42 -8.85 6.71 7.52
CA LEU A 42 -8.86 5.99 8.81
C LEU A 42 -10.30 5.69 9.29
N GLU A 43 -11.23 6.59 8.97
CA GLU A 43 -12.61 6.55 9.45
C GLU A 43 -13.43 5.51 8.65
N ASP A 44 -13.09 5.33 7.38
CA ASP A 44 -13.80 4.44 6.45
C ASP A 44 -13.18 3.05 6.34
N PHE A 45 -11.96 2.85 6.83
CA PHE A 45 -11.27 1.56 6.80
C PHE A 45 -12.17 0.40 7.27
N SER A 46 -12.81 0.53 8.45
CA SER A 46 -13.70 -0.51 8.98
C SER A 46 -15.01 -0.66 8.19
N ASN A 47 -15.45 0.36 7.45
CA ASN A 47 -16.62 0.26 6.58
C ASN A 47 -16.29 -0.61 5.36
N VAL A 48 -15.12 -0.40 4.75
CA VAL A 48 -14.64 -1.21 3.62
C VAL A 48 -14.39 -2.65 4.05
N GLU A 49 -13.74 -2.89 5.20
CA GLU A 49 -13.57 -4.25 5.74
C GLU A 49 -14.90 -4.98 5.91
N ARG A 50 -15.92 -4.29 6.44
CA ARG A 50 -17.26 -4.87 6.61
C ARG A 50 -17.90 -5.19 5.25
N LYS A 51 -17.80 -4.28 4.28
CA LYS A 51 -18.36 -4.49 2.93
C LYS A 51 -17.72 -5.71 2.24
N LEU A 52 -16.40 -5.85 2.32
CA LEU A 52 -15.70 -7.05 1.82
C LEU A 52 -16.19 -8.33 2.51
N GLY A 53 -16.38 -8.27 3.83
CA GLY A 53 -16.95 -9.38 4.61
C GLY A 53 -18.39 -9.76 4.19
N GLU A 54 -19.24 -8.77 3.89
CA GLU A 54 -20.60 -8.98 3.39
C GLU A 54 -20.61 -9.62 1.98
N MET A 55 -19.61 -9.31 1.16
CA MET A 55 -19.38 -9.91 -0.15
C MET A 55 -18.74 -11.30 -0.06
N GLY A 56 -18.32 -11.73 1.12
CA GLY A 56 -17.60 -13.00 1.34
C GLY A 56 -16.15 -12.98 0.87
N ILE A 57 -15.60 -11.79 0.60
CA ILE A 57 -14.23 -11.59 0.13
C ILE A 57 -13.30 -11.52 1.34
N ARG A 58 -12.20 -12.28 1.29
CA ARG A 58 -11.14 -12.22 2.29
C ARG A 58 -9.95 -11.46 1.72
N PRO A 59 -9.58 -10.31 2.29
CA PRO A 59 -8.36 -9.63 1.89
C PRO A 59 -7.13 -10.47 2.31
N GLU A 60 -6.07 -10.36 1.52
CA GLU A 60 -4.74 -10.86 1.88
C GLU A 60 -4.10 -9.99 2.97
N ASN A 61 -4.29 -8.67 2.88
CA ASN A 61 -3.85 -7.71 3.88
C ASN A 61 -4.92 -6.64 4.11
N ALA A 62 -5.05 -6.18 5.35
CA ALA A 62 -5.91 -5.05 5.72
C ALA A 62 -5.28 -4.31 6.90
N GLU A 63 -4.58 -3.21 6.61
CA GLU A 63 -3.75 -2.52 7.60
C GLU A 63 -3.83 -1.00 7.50
N LEU A 64 -3.57 -0.34 8.62
CA LEU A 64 -3.46 1.12 8.69
C LEU A 64 -2.01 1.54 8.45
N GLN A 65 -1.73 2.08 7.27
CA GLN A 65 -0.40 2.51 6.86
C GLN A 65 -0.22 4.04 6.94
N ARG A 66 1.04 4.48 6.88
CA ARG A 66 1.40 5.89 6.80
C ARG A 66 1.84 6.24 5.38
N ILE A 67 0.94 6.83 4.62
CA ILE A 67 1.25 7.42 3.32
C ILE A 67 1.80 8.84 3.53
N PRO A 68 2.98 9.19 2.97
CA PRO A 68 3.54 10.51 3.12
C PRO A 68 2.75 11.54 2.28
N ASN A 69 2.49 12.73 2.86
CA ASN A 69 1.85 13.82 2.12
C ASN A 69 2.78 14.47 1.09
N ASN A 70 4.09 14.33 1.28
CA ASN A 70 5.12 14.84 0.39
C ASN A 70 6.33 13.91 0.44
N THR A 71 6.92 13.67 -0.70
CA THR A 71 8.17 12.92 -0.82
C THR A 71 9.38 13.85 -0.72
N LYS A 72 10.56 13.27 -0.55
CA LYS A 72 11.83 13.96 -0.46
C LYS A 72 12.85 13.25 -1.34
N THR A 73 13.29 13.96 -2.37
CA THR A 73 14.41 13.55 -3.21
C THR A 73 15.73 13.79 -2.47
N LEU A 74 16.61 12.79 -2.50
CA LEU A 74 18.00 12.89 -2.06
C LEU A 74 18.90 12.59 -3.27
N ASP A 75 20.19 12.92 -3.16
CA ASP A 75 21.16 12.40 -4.12
C ASP A 75 21.28 10.87 -4.00
N LEU A 76 21.87 10.24 -5.02
CA LEU A 76 21.99 8.78 -5.09
C LEU A 76 22.72 8.19 -3.88
N GLU A 77 23.83 8.80 -3.47
CA GLU A 77 24.65 8.29 -2.35
C GLU A 77 23.87 8.28 -1.03
N LEU A 78 23.15 9.37 -0.73
CA LEU A 78 22.31 9.45 0.45
C LEU A 78 21.08 8.55 0.35
N SER A 79 20.47 8.43 -0.83
CA SER A 79 19.32 7.53 -1.05
C SER A 79 19.69 6.08 -0.74
N LEU A 80 20.82 5.59 -1.26
CA LEU A 80 21.32 4.24 -1.00
C LEU A 80 21.62 4.01 0.49
N LYS A 81 22.20 5.00 1.18
CA LYS A 81 22.43 4.92 2.63
C LYS A 81 21.13 4.83 3.41
N VAL A 82 20.10 5.58 3.01
CA VAL A 82 18.77 5.54 3.65
C VAL A 82 18.08 4.21 3.38
N LEU A 83 18.14 3.69 2.15
CA LEU A 83 17.58 2.37 1.82
C LEU A 83 18.22 1.26 2.63
N LYS A 84 19.56 1.24 2.73
CA LYS A 84 20.25 0.28 3.59
C LYS A 84 19.81 0.38 5.05
N MET A 85 19.60 1.59 5.55
CA MET A 85 19.09 1.80 6.91
C MET A 85 17.65 1.30 7.07
N ILE A 86 16.81 1.44 6.03
CA ILE A 86 15.45 0.88 5.99
C ILE A 86 15.52 -0.64 6.04
N GLU A 87 16.33 -1.29 5.20
CA GLU A 87 16.54 -2.73 5.19
C GLU A 87 16.99 -3.25 6.57
N GLU A 88 17.97 -2.60 7.20
CA GLU A 88 18.42 -2.95 8.55
C GLU A 88 17.31 -2.89 9.60
N PHE A 89 16.35 -1.96 9.46
CA PHE A 89 15.18 -1.91 10.34
C PHE A 89 14.14 -2.96 10.01
N GLU A 90 13.95 -3.33 8.74
CA GLU A 90 13.01 -4.37 8.33
C GLU A 90 13.46 -5.78 8.74
N GLU A 91 14.77 -6.00 8.86
CA GLU A 91 15.34 -7.25 9.37
C GLU A 91 15.22 -7.41 10.89
N ASP A 92 14.93 -6.33 11.63
CA ASP A 92 14.75 -6.37 13.08
C ASP A 92 13.38 -6.95 13.45
N VAL A 93 13.37 -8.10 14.13
CA VAL A 93 12.15 -8.81 14.53
C VAL A 93 11.24 -8.01 15.48
N ASP A 94 11.77 -6.99 16.17
CA ASP A 94 11.00 -6.10 17.03
C ASP A 94 10.36 -4.94 16.25
N VAL A 95 10.81 -4.68 15.02
CA VAL A 95 10.23 -3.67 14.12
C VAL A 95 9.07 -4.30 13.33
N GLN A 96 7.90 -3.69 13.42
CA GLN A 96 6.71 -4.19 12.74
C GLN A 96 6.51 -3.55 11.36
N ASN A 97 6.89 -2.28 11.21
CA ASN A 97 6.66 -1.51 9.98
C ASN A 97 7.68 -0.37 9.89
N VAL A 98 8.24 -0.14 8.70
CA VAL A 98 9.07 1.01 8.38
C VAL A 98 8.34 1.88 7.36
N TYR A 99 8.26 3.18 7.62
CA TYR A 99 7.66 4.15 6.70
C TYR A 99 8.64 5.28 6.43
N HIS A 100 8.82 5.63 5.16
CA HIS A 100 9.67 6.72 4.73
C HIS A 100 8.95 7.57 3.68
N ASN A 101 9.51 8.75 3.42
CA ASN A 101 9.07 9.61 2.32
C ASN A 101 10.18 9.84 1.28
N LEU A 102 11.21 8.98 1.26
CA LEU A 102 12.23 9.01 0.21
C LEU A 102 11.56 8.84 -1.16
N GLU A 103 11.84 9.77 -2.07
CA GLU A 103 11.41 9.68 -3.47
C GLU A 103 12.26 8.65 -4.22
N VAL A 104 11.62 7.72 -4.92
CA VAL A 104 12.30 6.74 -5.76
C VAL A 104 12.53 7.34 -7.14
N THR A 105 13.76 7.81 -7.41
CA THR A 105 14.13 8.39 -8.70
C THR A 105 14.49 7.31 -9.73
N GLU A 106 14.45 7.63 -11.02
CA GLU A 106 14.89 6.71 -12.08
C GLU A 106 16.34 6.24 -11.92
N GLU A 107 17.21 7.12 -11.43
CA GLU A 107 18.62 6.79 -11.17
C GLU A 107 18.74 5.79 -10.03
N LEU A 108 17.96 5.99 -8.96
CA LEU A 108 17.92 5.09 -7.81
C LEU A 108 17.34 3.72 -8.19
N MET A 109 16.24 3.68 -8.94
CA MET A 109 15.65 2.43 -9.45
C MET A 109 16.67 1.60 -10.23
N LYS A 110 17.39 2.23 -11.17
CA LYS A 110 18.40 1.54 -11.98
C LYS A 110 19.52 0.94 -11.15
N GLU A 111 19.91 1.57 -10.04
CA GLU A 111 20.97 1.05 -9.18
C GLU A 111 20.48 -0.14 -8.32
N ILE A 112 19.20 -0.14 -7.91
CA ILE A 112 18.60 -1.22 -7.10
C ILE A 112 18.26 -2.46 -7.94
N GLU A 113 17.91 -2.28 -9.22
CA GLU A 113 17.59 -3.39 -10.14
C GLU A 113 18.84 -4.13 -10.66
N VAL A 114 20.05 -3.65 -10.37
CA VAL A 114 21.34 -4.20 -10.84
C VAL A 114 21.96 -5.15 -9.81
#